data_AF-A0A2N0NHH4-F1
#
_entry.id   AF-A0A2N0NHH4-F1
#
_cell.length_a   1.000
_cell.length_b   1.000
_cell.length_c   1.000
_cell.angle_alpha   90.00
_cell.angle_beta   90.00
_cell.angle_gamma   90.00
#
_symmetry.space_group_name_H-M   'P 1'
#
loop_
_entity.id
_entity.type
_entity.pdbx_description
1 polymer ?
#
loop_
_entity_poly.entity_id
_entity_poly.type
_entity_poly.pdbx_seq_one_letter_code
_entity_poly.pdbx_strand_id
1 'polypeptide(L)'
;MSFNFMCGWKQITIETLAKQERPLSVLLEGNLCDIIETTYPFEDILKQEMLWCLLCMKYPNNVKSVNHVKYLNRKILEHPNFRLGATKTFLIHDLPEAEMSPRHVQFLNFWQDMFMNNKIVDIDILPEPKPDGYAMAVSGLDLQFPFSFYFMKQIDNFKTLYEEEISLLRKDRENIDPSTEKLLEQIYENYIKEFTNKVFNSITLLRTSPLEQVSDLYFKDFVNIVCNSEASLKDISVLSYILKCKIGNEKILNPILLHTFWWEHANSTLAACQLVHMCPDIINYTRDLTSENFDDYLVGEVTNTMLRRIIESQETTELQREIKKVLNLCEKISSFIRTESLQLLQICYDLLLTELIQLKPIKEIIKIGETDDKIFSTQFIHEVFEMFRNIEPKQTNKITFAKQSFVMK
;
A
#
# COMPACT_ATOMS: atom_id res chain seq x y z
N MET A 1 9.98 49.68 54.69
CA MET A 1 10.30 50.08 53.30
C MET A 1 10.26 48.81 52.45
N SER A 2 9.21 48.61 51.66
CA SER A 2 9.13 47.52 50.68
C SER A 2 9.68 48.01 49.34
N PHE A 3 10.78 47.41 48.89
CA PHE A 3 11.26 47.63 47.52
C PHE A 3 10.29 46.94 46.57
N ASN A 4 9.60 47.73 45.74
CA ASN A 4 8.72 47.24 44.69
C ASN A 4 9.52 47.33 43.38
N PHE A 5 9.95 46.20 42.83
CA PHE A 5 10.65 46.16 41.55
C PHE A 5 9.65 46.46 40.43
N MET A 6 9.76 47.66 39.86
CA MET A 6 9.01 48.06 38.67
C MET A 6 9.71 47.53 37.41
N CYS A 7 9.27 46.36 36.95
CA CYS A 7 9.26 45.93 35.54
C CYS A 7 8.53 44.58 35.53
N GLY A 8 7.70 44.31 34.52
CA GLY A 8 6.74 43.19 34.41
C GLY A 8 7.33 41.76 34.38
N TRP A 9 8.26 41.45 35.26
CA TRP A 9 8.78 40.13 35.52
C TRP A 9 7.80 39.37 36.42
N LYS A 10 7.41 38.15 36.01
CA LYS A 10 6.70 37.23 36.90
C LYS A 10 7.67 36.75 37.97
N GLN A 11 7.39 37.07 39.23
CA GLN A 11 8.08 36.48 40.36
C GLN A 11 7.70 35.00 40.45
N ILE A 12 8.67 34.11 40.24
CA ILE A 12 8.50 32.67 40.46
C ILE A 12 9.18 32.35 41.78
N THR A 13 8.40 31.85 42.74
CA THR A 13 8.91 31.37 44.03
C THR A 13 9.30 29.90 43.86
N ILE A 14 10.60 29.59 43.92
CA ILE A 14 11.09 28.21 43.96
C ILE A 14 11.05 27.77 45.43
N GLU A 15 9.97 27.11 45.84
CA GLU A 15 9.72 26.76 47.25
C GLU A 15 10.48 25.51 47.73
N THR A 16 11.19 24.81 46.83
CA THR A 16 11.95 23.60 47.18
C THR A 16 13.29 23.58 46.47
N LEU A 17 14.35 23.94 47.20
CA LEU A 17 15.73 23.64 46.81
C LEU A 17 16.03 22.19 47.19
N ALA A 18 15.41 21.24 46.48
CA ALA A 18 15.98 19.91 46.43
C ALA A 18 17.41 20.04 45.90
N LYS A 19 18.38 19.36 46.52
CA LYS A 19 19.77 19.40 46.07
C LYS A 19 19.78 18.99 44.60
N GLN A 20 20.30 19.87 43.75
CA GLN A 20 20.37 19.59 42.33
C GLN A 20 21.30 18.40 42.11
N GLU A 21 20.75 17.31 41.58
CA GLU A 21 21.49 16.05 41.46
C GLU A 21 22.66 16.16 40.48
N ARG A 22 22.53 17.04 39.47
CA ARG A 22 23.52 17.25 38.41
C ARG A 22 23.78 18.75 38.19
N PRO A 23 25.03 19.16 37.89
CA PRO A 23 25.41 20.57 37.80
C PRO A 23 24.79 21.27 36.58
N LEU A 24 24.07 22.37 36.81
CA LEU A 24 23.46 23.18 35.74
C LEU A 24 24.44 23.74 34.73
N SER A 25 25.69 23.99 35.12
CA SER A 25 26.72 24.52 34.23
C SER A 25 26.93 23.59 33.03
N VAL A 26 26.84 22.28 33.23
CA VAL A 26 27.01 21.29 32.16
C VAL A 26 25.82 21.27 31.20
N LEU A 27 24.62 21.60 31.68
CA LEU A 27 23.42 21.73 30.83
C LEU A 27 23.42 23.01 30.00
N LEU A 28 24.02 24.07 30.51
CA LEU A 28 24.04 25.39 29.87
C LEU A 28 25.20 25.55 28.87
N GLU A 29 26.29 24.80 29.08
CA GLU A 29 27.53 24.92 28.29
C GLU A 29 27.74 23.74 27.33
N GLY A 30 27.06 22.61 27.53
CA GLY A 30 27.17 21.41 26.68
C GLY A 30 26.25 21.44 25.46
N ASN A 31 26.66 20.75 24.39
CA ASN A 31 25.75 20.44 23.28
C ASN A 31 24.79 19.30 23.68
N LEU A 32 23.64 19.19 23.00
CA LEU A 32 22.60 18.21 23.35
C LEU A 32 23.11 16.75 23.33
N CYS A 33 23.99 16.40 22.39
CA CYS A 33 24.58 15.07 22.30
C CYS A 33 25.47 14.79 23.52
N ASP A 34 26.36 15.71 23.87
CA ASP A 34 27.23 15.57 25.05
C ASP A 34 26.41 15.47 26.33
N ILE A 35 25.32 16.23 26.45
CA ILE A 35 24.41 16.19 27.59
C ILE A 35 23.72 14.83 27.67
N ILE A 36 23.20 14.31 26.57
CA ILE A 36 22.51 13.01 26.52
C ILE A 36 23.48 11.85 26.77
N GLU A 37 24.75 11.94 26.37
CA GLU A 37 25.72 10.88 26.58
C GLU A 37 26.32 10.88 28.00
N THR A 38 26.51 12.05 28.59
CA THR A 38 27.28 12.19 29.85
C THR A 38 26.40 12.57 31.04
N THR A 39 25.56 13.57 30.86
CA THR A 39 24.92 14.29 31.98
C THR A 39 23.50 13.85 32.19
N TYR A 40 22.80 13.34 31.19
CA TYR A 40 21.53 12.65 31.31
C TYR A 40 21.47 11.51 30.29
N PRO A 41 22.17 10.38 30.57
CA PRO A 41 22.06 9.17 29.78
C PRO A 41 20.60 8.85 29.51
N PHE A 42 20.26 8.66 28.24
CA PHE A 42 18.88 8.35 27.86
C PHE A 42 18.40 7.07 28.57
N GLU A 43 19.29 6.11 28.87
CA GLU A 43 18.94 4.93 29.66
C GLU A 43 18.46 5.28 31.08
N ASP A 44 18.99 6.34 31.67
CA ASP A 44 18.61 6.78 33.01
C ASP A 44 17.29 7.55 32.97
N ILE A 45 17.11 8.42 31.98
CA ILE A 45 15.81 9.08 31.72
C ILE A 45 14.74 8.01 31.48
N LEU A 46 15.02 7.02 30.62
CA LEU A 46 14.10 5.95 30.30
C LEU A 46 13.74 5.14 31.54
N LYS A 47 14.71 4.74 32.39
CA LYS A 47 14.39 4.04 33.65
C LYS A 47 13.48 4.86 34.56
N GLN A 48 13.72 6.16 34.64
CA GLN A 48 12.96 7.07 35.48
C GLN A 48 11.53 7.26 34.96
N GLU A 49 11.40 7.50 33.66
CA GLU A 49 10.14 7.91 33.03
C GLU A 49 9.34 6.75 32.45
N MET A 50 9.91 5.54 32.26
CA MET A 50 9.21 4.42 31.61
C MET A 50 7.90 4.05 32.32
N LEU A 51 7.92 4.02 33.65
CA LEU A 51 6.70 3.73 34.41
C LEU A 51 5.65 4.82 34.20
N TRP A 52 6.07 6.09 34.16
CA TRP A 52 5.19 7.21 33.87
C TRP A 52 4.61 7.11 32.46
N CYS A 53 5.45 6.85 31.45
CA CYS A 53 5.04 6.60 30.06
C CYS A 53 4.00 5.48 29.95
N LEU A 54 4.22 4.36 30.66
CA LEU A 54 3.26 3.27 30.69
C LEU A 54 1.94 3.71 31.34
N LEU A 55 1.99 4.45 32.44
CA LEU A 55 0.78 4.94 33.12
C LEU A 55 -0.01 5.96 32.29
N CYS A 56 0.63 6.63 31.34
CA CYS A 56 -0.02 7.52 30.37
C CYS A 56 -0.78 6.79 29.25
N MET A 57 -0.82 5.45 29.24
CA MET A 57 -1.66 4.66 28.33
C MET A 57 -2.97 4.25 28.99
N LYS A 58 -4.05 4.13 28.20
CA LYS A 58 -5.35 3.67 28.70
C LYS A 58 -5.31 2.18 28.99
N TYR A 59 -5.53 1.83 30.26
CA TYR A 59 -5.75 0.45 30.68
C TYR A 59 -7.13 0.25 31.32
N PRO A 60 -7.78 -0.91 31.13
CA PRO A 60 -8.96 -1.28 31.91
C PRO A 60 -8.66 -1.23 33.41
N ASN A 61 -9.55 -0.64 34.22
CA ASN A 61 -9.36 -0.51 35.66
C ASN A 61 -9.58 -1.85 36.40
N ASN A 62 -8.59 -2.74 36.33
CA ASN A 62 -8.60 -4.01 37.03
C ASN A 62 -7.17 -4.48 37.40
N VAL A 63 -7.09 -5.41 38.36
CA VAL A 63 -5.80 -5.93 38.88
C VAL A 63 -4.96 -6.60 37.78
N LYS A 64 -5.59 -7.18 36.74
CA LYS A 64 -4.86 -7.79 35.62
C LYS A 64 -4.08 -6.73 34.84
N SER A 65 -4.68 -5.56 34.59
CA SER A 65 -4.01 -4.43 33.95
C SER A 65 -2.83 -3.91 34.76
N VAL A 66 -2.99 -3.76 36.08
CA VAL A 66 -1.90 -3.31 36.97
C VAL A 66 -0.73 -4.29 36.93
N ASN A 67 -1.02 -5.59 36.98
CA ASN A 67 0.00 -6.63 36.87
C ASN A 67 0.65 -6.65 35.49
N HIS A 68 -0.11 -6.37 34.44
CA HIS A 68 0.41 -6.24 33.08
C HIS A 68 1.34 -5.04 32.92
N VAL A 69 1.01 -3.87 33.47
CA VAL A 69 1.89 -2.69 33.48
C VAL A 69 3.17 -2.95 34.26
N LYS A 70 3.08 -3.58 35.44
CA LYS A 70 4.27 -3.99 36.21
C LYS A 70 5.13 -4.99 35.45
N TYR A 71 4.50 -5.93 34.76
CA TYR A 71 5.18 -6.92 33.92
C TYR A 71 5.88 -6.24 32.73
N LEU A 72 5.20 -5.33 32.02
CA LEU A 72 5.77 -4.55 30.93
C LEU A 72 6.94 -3.70 31.42
N ASN A 73 6.77 -2.90 32.47
CA ASN A 73 7.84 -2.06 33.03
C ASN A 73 9.09 -2.88 33.34
N ARG A 74 8.89 -4.03 33.99
CA ARG A 74 9.99 -4.95 34.30
C ARG A 74 10.60 -5.57 33.05
N LYS A 75 9.79 -6.10 32.12
CA LYS A 75 10.29 -6.81 30.95
C LYS A 75 10.97 -5.91 29.94
N ILE A 76 10.43 -4.71 29.75
CA ILE A 76 10.99 -3.67 28.89
C ILE A 76 12.36 -3.25 29.42
N LEU A 77 12.50 -3.07 30.74
CA LEU A 77 13.79 -2.73 31.37
C LEU A 77 14.78 -3.91 31.45
N GLU A 78 14.28 -5.16 31.49
CA GLU A 78 15.08 -6.40 31.46
C GLU A 78 15.55 -6.76 30.04
N HIS A 79 14.88 -6.31 28.99
CA HIS A 79 15.15 -6.74 27.62
C HIS A 79 16.42 -6.05 27.08
N PRO A 80 17.49 -6.80 26.75
CA PRO A 80 18.74 -6.21 26.28
C PRO A 80 18.53 -5.37 25.01
N ASN A 81 17.71 -5.86 24.07
CA ASN A 81 17.40 -5.15 22.82
C ASN A 81 16.47 -3.93 23.00
N PHE A 82 15.79 -3.74 24.14
CA PHE A 82 15.00 -2.52 24.37
C PHE A 82 15.84 -1.46 25.08
N ARG A 83 16.71 -1.86 26.02
CA ARG A 83 17.74 -0.97 26.59
C ARG A 83 18.68 -0.45 25.52
N LEU A 84 19.05 -1.34 24.59
CA LEU A 84 19.82 -0.97 23.42
C LEU A 84 18.88 -0.30 22.41
N GLY A 85 17.70 -0.81 22.09
CA GLY A 85 16.77 -0.25 21.10
C GLY A 85 16.17 1.13 21.39
N ALA A 86 15.95 1.56 22.63
CA ALA A 86 15.39 2.90 22.85
C ALA A 86 16.46 4.00 22.65
N THR A 87 17.73 3.72 22.98
CA THR A 87 18.89 4.53 22.56
C THR A 87 19.30 4.25 21.11
N LYS A 88 19.19 3.01 20.62
CA LYS A 88 19.64 2.53 19.30
C LYS A 88 18.62 2.67 18.17
N THR A 89 17.33 2.78 18.44
CA THR A 89 16.29 3.02 17.42
C THR A 89 16.14 4.51 17.18
N PHE A 90 16.55 5.36 18.13
CA PHE A 90 16.79 6.79 17.89
C PHE A 90 18.18 7.07 17.29
N LEU A 91 19.19 6.24 17.57
CA LEU A 91 20.57 6.34 17.05
C LEU A 91 21.12 4.94 16.71
N ILE A 92 20.88 4.41 15.51
CA ILE A 92 21.31 3.05 15.13
C ILE A 92 22.82 2.90 15.25
N HIS A 93 23.28 2.13 16.25
CA HIS A 93 24.60 1.50 16.31
C HIS A 93 24.46 0.02 16.69
N ASP A 94 24.82 -0.86 15.77
CA ASP A 94 25.40 -2.18 16.12
C ASP A 94 26.62 -2.51 15.24
N LEU A 95 27.30 -1.48 14.74
CA LEU A 95 28.61 -1.60 14.13
C LEU A 95 29.54 -0.55 14.77
N PRO A 96 30.77 -0.92 15.17
CA PRO A 96 31.82 0.05 15.49
C PRO A 96 31.97 1.05 14.32
N GLU A 97 32.35 2.31 14.57
CA GLU A 97 32.58 3.32 13.50
C GLU A 97 33.50 2.80 12.37
N ALA A 98 34.39 1.86 12.69
CA ALA A 98 35.27 1.18 11.74
C ALA A 98 34.55 0.26 10.73
N GLU A 99 33.27 -0.08 10.96
CA GLU A 99 32.44 -0.98 10.14
C GLU A 99 31.18 -0.31 9.58
N MET A 100 30.90 0.96 9.92
CA MET A 100 29.79 1.69 9.32
C MET A 100 30.13 2.07 7.87
N SER A 101 29.35 1.55 6.92
CA SER A 101 29.53 1.98 5.54
C SER A 101 29.19 3.48 5.41
N PRO A 102 29.91 4.26 4.59
CA PRO A 102 29.63 5.68 4.37
C PRO A 102 28.16 5.99 4.04
N ARG A 103 27.47 5.02 3.41
CA ARG A 103 26.04 5.07 3.10
C ARG A 103 25.15 5.12 4.35
N HIS A 104 25.46 4.36 5.39
CA HIS A 104 24.68 4.36 6.64
C HIS A 104 24.80 5.71 7.36
N VAL A 105 25.99 6.30 7.38
CA VAL A 105 26.22 7.63 7.98
C VAL A 105 25.42 8.70 7.23
N GLN A 106 25.45 8.70 5.89
CA GLN A 106 24.65 9.63 5.09
C GLN A 106 23.14 9.49 5.36
N PHE A 107 22.65 8.26 5.45
CA PHE A 107 21.24 7.97 5.73
C PHE A 107 20.82 8.46 7.13
N LEU A 108 21.67 8.25 8.14
CA LEU A 108 21.43 8.71 9.51
C LEU A 108 21.40 10.24 9.60
N ASN A 109 22.38 10.91 8.99
CA ASN A 109 22.44 12.38 8.96
C ASN A 109 21.17 12.96 8.31
N PHE A 110 20.72 12.36 7.20
CA PHE A 110 19.46 12.76 6.57
C PHE A 110 18.25 12.58 7.48
N TRP A 111 18.17 11.46 8.22
CA TRP A 111 17.09 11.23 9.19
C TRP A 111 17.10 12.30 10.29
N GLN A 112 18.28 12.61 10.85
CA GLN A 112 18.46 13.64 11.88
C GLN A 112 18.06 15.02 11.37
N ASP A 113 18.52 15.42 10.18
CA ASP A 113 18.19 16.70 9.57
C ASP A 113 16.67 16.86 9.37
N MET A 114 15.99 15.79 8.96
CA MET A 114 14.54 15.77 8.78
C MET A 114 13.80 15.86 10.12
N PHE A 115 14.26 15.14 11.14
CA PHE A 115 13.64 15.15 12.47
C PHE A 115 13.77 16.51 13.16
N MET A 116 14.92 17.18 13.00
CA MET A 116 15.17 18.50 13.58
C MET A 116 14.48 19.65 12.81
N ASN A 117 13.87 19.35 11.67
CA ASN A 117 13.15 20.33 10.88
C ASN A 117 11.73 20.53 11.42
N ASN A 118 11.51 21.64 12.13
CA ASN A 118 10.23 22.00 12.74
C ASN A 118 9.06 22.17 11.75
N LYS A 119 9.33 22.32 10.45
CA LYS A 119 8.28 22.34 9.41
C LYS A 119 7.79 20.95 9.02
N ILE A 120 8.57 19.92 9.37
CA ILE A 120 8.29 18.51 9.07
C ILE A 120 7.79 17.82 10.33
N VAL A 121 8.54 17.98 11.43
CA VAL A 121 8.18 17.49 12.75
C VAL A 121 7.81 18.69 13.61
N ASP A 122 6.53 18.99 13.64
CA ASP A 122 5.98 19.97 14.56
C ASP A 122 5.51 19.23 15.83
N ILE A 123 6.27 19.37 16.91
CA ILE A 123 5.90 18.81 18.22
C ILE A 123 4.95 19.72 18.99
N ASP A 124 4.85 21.00 18.60
CA ASP A 124 4.02 21.99 19.31
C ASP A 124 2.52 21.73 19.05
N ILE A 125 2.19 21.03 17.96
CA ILE A 125 0.83 20.58 17.65
C ILE A 125 0.42 19.29 18.39
N LEU A 126 1.34 18.64 19.10
CA LEU A 126 1.00 17.43 19.85
C LEU A 126 0.11 17.79 21.04
N PRO A 127 -1.01 17.07 21.26
CA PRO A 127 -1.88 17.36 22.39
C PRO A 127 -1.14 17.08 23.70
N GLU A 128 -1.18 18.06 24.61
CA GLU A 128 -0.74 17.88 25.99
C GLU A 128 -1.35 16.59 26.59
N PRO A 129 -0.55 15.76 27.29
CA PRO A 129 -1.06 14.55 27.93
C PRO A 129 -2.26 14.86 28.81
N LYS A 130 -3.39 14.21 28.52
CA LYS A 130 -4.52 14.20 29.44
C LYS A 130 -4.31 13.14 30.52
N PRO A 131 -4.87 13.32 31.73
CA PRO A 131 -4.84 12.29 32.78
C PRO A 131 -5.37 10.92 32.33
N ASP A 132 -6.25 10.92 31.32
CA ASP A 132 -6.86 9.72 30.75
C ASP A 132 -6.02 9.09 29.63
N GLY A 133 -4.80 9.57 29.39
CA GLY A 133 -3.80 9.02 28.48
C GLY A 133 -3.72 9.66 27.10
N TYR A 134 -2.70 9.26 26.33
CA TYR A 134 -2.46 9.76 24.97
C TYR A 134 -3.41 9.13 23.94
N ALA A 135 -3.95 9.96 23.05
CA ALA A 135 -4.59 9.49 21.82
C ALA A 135 -3.50 9.23 20.78
N MET A 136 -2.98 8.00 20.74
CA MET A 136 -2.12 7.57 19.65
C MET A 136 -3.00 7.26 18.43
N ALA A 137 -2.76 7.93 17.31
CA ALA A 137 -3.31 7.49 16.04
C ALA A 137 -2.76 6.08 15.75
N VAL A 138 -3.66 5.12 15.52
CA VAL A 138 -3.34 3.68 15.44
C VAL A 138 -2.63 3.31 14.13
N SER A 139 -1.85 4.19 13.52
CA SER A 139 -1.07 3.82 12.34
C SER A 139 0.18 3.06 12.78
N GLY A 140 0.04 1.75 12.99
CA GLY A 140 1.14 0.80 13.19
C GLY A 140 1.97 0.57 11.92
N LEU A 141 2.30 1.65 11.20
CA LEU A 141 3.13 1.59 10.01
C LEU A 141 4.59 1.39 10.44
N ASP A 142 5.14 0.23 10.10
CA ASP A 142 6.56 -0.07 10.24
C ASP A 142 7.31 0.41 8.98
N LEU A 143 7.63 1.70 8.95
CA LEU A 143 8.27 2.39 7.82
C LEU A 143 9.80 2.40 7.98
N GLN A 144 10.51 2.02 6.92
CA GLN A 144 11.97 1.85 6.89
C GLN A 144 12.70 3.06 6.32
N PHE A 145 12.10 3.76 5.35
CA PHE A 145 12.68 4.96 4.75
C PHE A 145 12.31 6.21 5.57
N PRO A 146 13.25 7.15 5.81
CA PRO A 146 13.04 8.28 6.70
C PRO A 146 11.90 9.15 6.19
N PHE A 147 10.85 9.31 6.99
CA PHE A 147 9.70 10.14 6.65
C PHE A 147 9.07 9.79 5.29
N SER A 148 9.05 8.50 4.91
CA SER A 148 8.49 8.03 3.63
C SER A 148 7.04 8.50 3.41
N PHE A 149 6.21 8.47 4.45
CA PHE A 149 4.84 8.99 4.39
C PHE A 149 4.80 10.48 4.04
N TYR A 150 5.69 11.30 4.61
CA TYR A 150 5.79 12.72 4.26
C TYR A 150 6.17 12.90 2.79
N PHE A 151 7.18 12.19 2.30
CA PHE A 151 7.59 12.27 0.90
C PHE A 151 6.52 11.80 -0.06
N MET A 152 5.81 10.71 0.27
CA MET A 152 4.66 10.24 -0.49
C MET A 152 3.62 11.36 -0.65
N LYS A 153 3.28 12.07 0.44
CA LYS A 153 2.35 13.22 0.38
C LYS A 153 2.89 14.40 -0.41
N GLN A 154 4.18 14.70 -0.31
CA GLN A 154 4.79 15.77 -1.09
C GLN A 154 4.75 15.48 -2.59
N ILE A 155 5.02 14.23 -3.00
CA ILE A 155 4.93 13.79 -4.40
C ILE A 155 3.47 13.80 -4.87
N ASP A 156 2.53 13.32 -4.04
CA ASP A 156 1.09 13.30 -4.37
C ASP A 156 0.49 14.68 -4.64
N ASN A 157 1.09 15.76 -4.13
CA ASN A 157 0.67 17.13 -4.47
C ASN A 157 0.84 17.46 -5.97
N PHE A 158 1.63 16.68 -6.72
CA PHE A 158 1.84 16.86 -8.16
C PHE A 158 0.85 16.07 -9.02
N LYS A 159 -0.05 15.27 -8.41
CA LYS A 159 -0.99 14.42 -9.15
C LYS A 159 -1.83 15.18 -10.17
N THR A 160 -2.46 16.28 -9.75
CA THR A 160 -3.31 17.10 -10.64
C THR A 160 -2.52 17.64 -11.83
N LEU A 161 -1.28 18.11 -11.58
CA LEU A 161 -0.41 18.61 -12.64
C LEU A 161 -0.04 17.51 -13.64
N TYR A 162 0.29 16.31 -13.15
CA TYR A 162 0.54 15.14 -14.00
C TYR A 162 -0.67 14.81 -14.88
N GLU A 163 -1.87 14.75 -14.29
CA GLU A 163 -3.09 14.40 -15.01
C GLU A 163 -3.42 15.42 -16.11
N GLU A 164 -3.21 16.72 -15.85
CA GLU A 164 -3.40 17.79 -16.83
C GLU A 164 -2.40 17.70 -17.98
N GLU A 165 -1.10 17.51 -17.69
CA GLU A 165 -0.05 17.43 -18.69
C GLU A 165 -0.17 16.17 -19.57
N ILE A 166 -0.45 15.02 -18.98
CA ILE A 166 -0.72 13.78 -19.73
C ILE A 166 -1.96 13.93 -20.61
N SER A 167 -3.02 14.57 -20.11
CA SER A 167 -4.23 14.83 -20.89
C SER A 167 -3.96 15.74 -22.09
N LEU A 168 -3.02 16.68 -21.98
CA LEU A 168 -2.59 17.52 -23.11
C LEU A 168 -1.79 16.70 -24.13
N LEU A 169 -0.85 15.87 -23.69
CA LEU A 169 -0.06 15.01 -24.58
C LEU A 169 -0.94 14.05 -25.39
N ARG A 170 -2.00 13.52 -24.77
CA ARG A 170 -2.95 12.59 -25.42
C ARG A 170 -3.87 13.24 -26.45
N LYS A 171 -3.97 14.58 -26.49
CA LYS A 171 -4.77 15.28 -27.53
C LYS A 171 -4.11 15.23 -28.90
N ASP A 172 -2.80 15.08 -28.94
CA ASP A 172 -2.05 14.93 -30.17
C ASP A 172 -2.10 13.47 -30.64
N ARG A 173 -2.66 13.25 -31.83
CA ARG A 173 -2.79 11.89 -32.41
C ARG A 173 -1.43 11.30 -32.79
N GLU A 174 -0.42 12.13 -33.04
CA GLU A 174 0.93 11.65 -33.36
C GLU A 174 1.63 11.05 -32.13
N ASN A 175 1.19 11.41 -30.93
CA ASN A 175 1.74 10.88 -29.68
C ASN A 175 1.12 9.54 -29.26
N ILE A 176 0.07 9.08 -29.95
CA ILE A 176 -0.70 7.89 -29.56
C ILE A 176 -0.34 6.71 -30.43
N ASP A 177 -0.08 5.57 -29.80
CA ASP A 177 0.05 4.29 -30.47
C ASP A 177 -1.31 3.84 -31.02
N PRO A 178 -1.45 3.63 -32.34
CA PRO A 178 -2.72 3.23 -32.97
C PRO A 178 -3.26 1.88 -32.52
N SER A 179 -2.42 1.00 -31.98
CA SER A 179 -2.79 -0.35 -31.56
C SER A 179 -3.20 -0.44 -30.10
N THR A 180 -2.64 0.39 -29.23
CA THR A 180 -2.90 0.35 -27.78
C THR A 180 -3.67 1.54 -27.24
N GLU A 181 -3.85 2.60 -28.04
CA GLU A 181 -4.42 3.89 -27.63
C GLU A 181 -3.64 4.58 -26.48
N LYS A 182 -2.43 4.09 -26.17
CA LYS A 182 -1.53 4.66 -25.16
C LYS A 182 -0.57 5.66 -25.80
N LEU A 183 0.07 6.49 -24.98
CA LEU A 183 1.17 7.32 -25.44
C LEU A 183 2.31 6.42 -25.95
N LEU A 184 2.94 6.82 -27.05
CA LEU A 184 4.17 6.19 -27.56
C LEU A 184 5.21 6.16 -26.44
N GLU A 185 5.89 5.02 -26.27
CA GLU A 185 6.83 4.80 -25.15
C GLU A 185 7.89 5.91 -25.06
N GLN A 186 8.48 6.30 -26.20
CA GLN A 186 9.49 7.37 -26.23
C GLN A 186 8.95 8.73 -25.76
N ILE A 187 7.70 9.06 -26.08
CA ILE A 187 7.06 10.31 -25.63
C ILE A 187 6.83 10.24 -24.12
N TYR A 188 6.33 9.11 -23.63
CA TYR A 188 6.07 8.90 -22.22
C TYR A 188 7.37 8.91 -21.38
N GLU A 189 8.43 8.24 -21.83
CA GLU A 189 9.71 8.20 -21.13
C GLU A 189 10.37 9.59 -21.04
N ASN A 190 10.34 10.35 -22.15
CA ASN A 190 10.82 11.73 -22.15
C ASN A 190 10.03 12.60 -21.19
N TYR A 191 8.69 12.49 -21.20
CA TYR A 191 7.83 13.22 -20.28
C TYR A 191 8.13 12.87 -18.82
N ILE A 192 8.21 11.58 -18.47
CA ILE A 192 8.49 11.14 -17.10
C ILE A 192 9.85 11.66 -16.62
N LYS A 193 10.86 11.71 -17.49
CA LYS A 193 12.17 12.29 -17.16
C LYS A 193 12.07 13.78 -16.84
N GLU A 194 11.36 14.56 -17.67
CA GLU A 194 11.14 15.99 -17.43
C GLU A 194 10.31 16.24 -16.16
N PHE A 195 9.26 15.45 -15.96
CA PHE A 195 8.40 15.52 -14.80
C PHE A 195 9.15 15.17 -13.51
N THR A 196 10.00 14.13 -13.53
CA THR A 196 10.87 13.77 -12.41
C THR A 196 11.75 14.96 -12.02
N ASN A 197 12.43 15.59 -12.99
CA ASN A 197 13.25 16.77 -12.73
C ASN A 197 12.44 17.92 -12.13
N LYS A 198 11.21 18.14 -12.62
CA LYS A 198 10.29 19.17 -12.10
C LYS A 198 9.94 18.92 -10.63
N VAL A 199 9.59 17.69 -10.26
CA VAL A 199 9.27 17.31 -8.88
C VAL A 199 10.48 17.48 -7.96
N PHE A 200 11.65 16.94 -8.36
CA PHE A 200 12.89 17.03 -7.57
C PHE A 200 13.38 18.47 -7.39
N ASN A 201 13.20 19.33 -8.40
CA ASN A 201 13.57 20.74 -8.30
C ASN A 201 12.60 21.53 -7.40
N SER A 202 11.34 21.10 -7.30
CA SER A 202 10.33 21.75 -6.46
C SER A 202 10.44 21.33 -4.98
N ILE A 203 10.90 20.10 -4.71
CA ILE A 203 11.05 19.57 -3.34
C ILE A 203 12.55 19.40 -3.03
N THR A 204 13.15 20.43 -2.43
CA THR A 204 14.60 20.46 -2.11
C THR A 204 15.05 19.26 -1.26
N LEU A 205 14.19 18.76 -0.38
CA LEU A 205 14.45 17.61 0.49
C LEU A 205 14.54 16.29 -0.29
N LEU A 206 13.76 16.11 -1.36
CA LEU A 206 13.87 14.92 -2.21
C LEU A 206 15.23 14.90 -2.92
N ARG A 207 15.68 16.05 -3.43
CA ARG A 207 16.98 16.18 -4.11
C ARG A 207 18.18 15.84 -3.21
N THR A 208 18.08 16.13 -1.92
CA THR A 208 19.15 15.89 -0.94
C THR A 208 19.01 14.55 -0.22
N SER A 209 17.92 13.83 -0.47
CA SER A 209 17.64 12.54 0.16
C SER A 209 18.48 11.40 -0.43
N PRO A 210 18.71 10.32 0.35
CA PRO A 210 19.35 9.10 -0.15
C PRO A 210 18.42 8.24 -1.01
N LEU A 211 17.29 8.79 -1.50
CA LEU A 211 16.21 8.05 -2.15
C LEU A 211 16.66 7.25 -3.38
N GLU A 212 17.59 7.77 -4.18
CA GLU A 212 18.15 7.03 -5.31
C GLU A 212 18.99 5.81 -4.87
N GLN A 213 19.61 5.88 -3.68
CA GLN A 213 20.54 4.86 -3.18
C GLN A 213 19.84 3.72 -2.41
N VAL A 214 18.69 4.03 -1.80
CA VAL A 214 17.90 3.12 -0.96
C VAL A 214 16.41 3.16 -1.37
N SER A 215 16.17 3.25 -2.67
CA SER A 215 14.84 3.29 -3.28
C SER A 215 13.99 2.06 -2.97
N ASP A 216 14.63 0.92 -2.69
CA ASP A 216 13.94 -0.30 -2.30
C ASP A 216 13.22 -0.16 -0.96
N LEU A 217 13.78 0.62 -0.02
CA LEU A 217 13.14 0.93 1.26
C LEU A 217 11.91 1.80 1.04
N TYR A 218 12.03 2.82 0.18
CA TYR A 218 10.89 3.67 -0.17
C TYR A 218 9.77 2.87 -0.84
N PHE A 219 10.10 1.96 -1.76
CA PHE A 219 9.12 1.09 -2.39
C PHE A 219 8.40 0.18 -1.36
N LYS A 220 9.14 -0.45 -0.43
CA LYS A 220 8.54 -1.26 0.64
C LYS A 220 7.57 -0.45 1.48
N ASP A 221 7.97 0.76 1.85
CA ASP A 221 7.14 1.69 2.62
C ASP A 221 5.90 2.14 1.85
N PHE A 222 6.05 2.45 0.56
CA PHE A 222 4.93 2.81 -0.31
C PHE A 222 3.86 1.71 -0.31
N VAL A 223 4.27 0.45 -0.51
CA VAL A 223 3.36 -0.71 -0.46
C VAL A 223 2.72 -0.84 0.93
N ASN A 224 3.49 -0.68 2.00
CA ASN A 224 3.00 -0.74 3.38
C ASN A 224 1.93 0.32 3.63
N ILE A 225 2.19 1.58 3.25
CA ILE A 225 1.26 2.69 3.40
C ILE A 225 -0.03 2.43 2.61
N VAL A 226 0.08 2.05 1.33
CA VAL A 226 -1.08 1.79 0.47
C VAL A 226 -1.93 0.65 1.02
N CYS A 227 -1.32 -0.47 1.43
CA CYS A 227 -2.04 -1.59 2.02
C CYS A 227 -2.78 -1.22 3.30
N ASN A 228 -2.22 -0.35 4.14
CA ASN A 228 -2.86 0.09 5.38
C ASN A 228 -3.93 1.16 5.17
N SER A 229 -3.86 1.94 4.08
CA SER A 229 -4.91 2.90 3.72
C SER A 229 -6.13 2.23 3.06
N GLU A 230 -5.91 1.12 2.36
CA GLU A 230 -6.94 0.46 1.56
C GLU A 230 -7.57 -0.72 2.31
N ALA A 231 -8.81 -0.55 2.79
CA ALA A 231 -9.52 -1.59 3.55
C ALA A 231 -9.68 -2.94 2.81
N SER A 232 -9.55 -2.93 1.49
CA SER A 232 -9.66 -4.13 0.64
C SER A 232 -8.35 -4.90 0.47
N LEU A 233 -7.22 -4.33 0.88
CA LEU A 233 -5.90 -4.96 0.82
C LEU A 233 -5.51 -5.49 2.20
N LYS A 234 -5.11 -6.76 2.25
CA LYS A 234 -4.59 -7.38 3.48
C LYS A 234 -3.20 -7.98 3.31
N ASP A 235 -2.69 -8.02 2.08
CA ASP A 235 -1.46 -8.73 1.74
C ASP A 235 -0.48 -7.81 1.00
N ILE A 236 0.53 -7.36 1.75
CA ILE A 236 1.63 -6.51 1.27
C ILE A 236 2.43 -7.26 0.20
N SER A 237 2.57 -8.58 0.31
CA SER A 237 3.37 -9.38 -0.62
C SER A 237 2.70 -9.45 -2.00
N VAL A 238 1.37 -9.57 -2.04
CA VAL A 238 0.57 -9.58 -3.27
C VAL A 238 0.68 -8.24 -4.00
N LEU A 239 0.50 -7.12 -3.30
CA LEU A 239 0.62 -5.80 -3.92
C LEU A 239 2.04 -5.55 -4.43
N SER A 240 3.06 -5.87 -3.62
CA SER A 240 4.46 -5.75 -4.02
C SER A 240 4.76 -6.56 -5.28
N TYR A 241 4.24 -7.79 -5.35
CA TYR A 241 4.40 -8.67 -6.50
C TYR A 241 3.74 -8.11 -7.76
N ILE A 242 2.48 -7.69 -7.68
CA ILE A 242 1.73 -7.17 -8.84
C ILE A 242 2.38 -5.90 -9.39
N LEU A 243 2.81 -4.98 -8.52
CA LEU A 243 3.49 -3.76 -8.98
C LEU A 243 4.80 -4.10 -9.70
N LYS A 244 5.59 -5.05 -9.18
CA LYS A 244 6.81 -5.53 -9.85
C LYS A 244 6.53 -6.13 -11.21
N CYS A 245 5.46 -6.92 -11.34
CA CYS A 245 5.05 -7.44 -12.64
C CYS A 245 4.68 -6.30 -13.58
N LYS A 246 3.81 -5.37 -13.19
CA LYS A 246 3.28 -4.32 -14.09
C LYS A 246 4.28 -3.24 -14.47
N ILE A 247 5.17 -2.84 -13.54
CA ILE A 247 6.12 -1.74 -13.76
C ILE A 247 7.49 -2.26 -14.19
N GLY A 248 7.88 -3.44 -13.70
CA GLY A 248 9.22 -4.00 -13.85
C GLY A 248 10.11 -3.76 -12.61
N ASN A 249 10.99 -4.73 -12.31
CA ASN A 249 11.80 -4.76 -11.09
C ASN A 249 12.76 -3.57 -10.91
N GLU A 250 13.26 -3.00 -12.01
CA GLU A 250 14.18 -1.86 -11.95
C GLU A 250 13.41 -0.53 -11.99
N LYS A 251 12.45 -0.41 -12.92
CA LYS A 251 11.62 0.79 -13.11
C LYS A 251 10.84 1.14 -11.84
N ILE A 252 10.37 0.15 -11.08
CA ILE A 252 9.61 0.35 -9.83
C ILE A 252 10.39 1.05 -8.71
N LEU A 253 11.73 1.04 -8.79
CA LEU A 253 12.58 1.74 -7.83
C LEU A 253 12.64 3.25 -8.08
N ASN A 254 12.10 3.74 -9.21
CA ASN A 254 11.89 5.18 -9.40
C ASN A 254 10.62 5.62 -8.65
N PRO A 255 10.72 6.45 -7.59
CA PRO A 255 9.58 6.88 -6.81
C PRO A 255 8.55 7.65 -7.62
N ILE A 256 8.99 8.48 -8.57
CA ILE A 256 8.09 9.27 -9.39
C ILE A 256 7.31 8.36 -10.33
N LEU A 257 7.99 7.41 -10.98
CA LEU A 257 7.34 6.44 -11.85
C LEU A 257 6.34 5.56 -11.08
N LEU A 258 6.70 5.15 -9.85
CA LEU A 258 5.82 4.39 -8.96
C LEU A 258 4.54 5.17 -8.64
N HIS A 259 4.66 6.45 -8.30
CA HIS A 259 3.53 7.32 -8.02
C HIS A 259 2.66 7.57 -9.25
N THR A 260 3.24 7.94 -10.39
CA THR A 260 2.49 8.20 -11.62
C THR A 260 1.77 6.96 -12.10
N PHE A 261 2.40 5.79 -12.00
CA PHE A 261 1.76 4.51 -12.26
C PHE A 261 0.58 4.29 -11.33
N TRP A 262 0.74 4.51 -10.02
CA TRP A 262 -0.34 4.32 -9.06
C TRP A 262 -1.52 5.27 -9.32
N TRP A 263 -1.26 6.55 -9.63
CA TRP A 263 -2.31 7.51 -9.94
C TRP A 263 -3.15 7.08 -11.13
N GLU A 264 -2.53 6.50 -12.16
CA GLU A 264 -3.21 6.07 -13.38
C GLU A 264 -3.87 4.69 -13.25
N HIS A 265 -3.27 3.77 -12.48
CA HIS A 265 -3.62 2.36 -12.50
C HIS A 265 -4.03 1.79 -11.13
N ALA A 266 -4.30 2.61 -10.12
CA ALA A 266 -4.73 2.13 -8.79
C ALA A 266 -5.94 1.18 -8.89
N ASN A 267 -6.99 1.56 -9.62
CA ASN A 267 -8.21 0.74 -9.72
C ASN A 267 -7.97 -0.64 -10.34
N SER A 268 -7.18 -0.72 -11.41
CA SER A 268 -6.85 -1.99 -12.07
C SER A 268 -5.90 -2.83 -11.23
N THR A 269 -4.95 -2.19 -10.54
CA THR A 269 -4.00 -2.86 -9.63
C THR A 269 -4.71 -3.45 -8.41
N LEU A 270 -5.65 -2.70 -7.82
CA LEU A 270 -6.50 -3.18 -6.73
C LEU A 270 -7.42 -4.31 -7.18
N ALA A 271 -7.96 -4.23 -8.40
CA ALA A 271 -8.73 -5.33 -8.97
C ALA A 271 -7.90 -6.60 -9.13
N ALA A 272 -6.66 -6.48 -9.62
CA ALA A 272 -5.72 -7.59 -9.74
C ALA A 272 -5.41 -8.22 -8.37
N CYS A 273 -5.18 -7.40 -7.33
CA CYS A 273 -4.97 -7.89 -5.96
C CYS A 273 -6.16 -8.72 -5.46
N GLN A 274 -7.38 -8.26 -5.73
CA GLN A 274 -8.58 -8.98 -5.32
C GLN A 274 -8.77 -10.29 -6.09
N LEU A 275 -8.45 -10.32 -7.38
CA LEU A 275 -8.48 -11.55 -8.17
C LEU A 275 -7.50 -12.60 -7.65
N VAL A 276 -6.27 -12.17 -7.36
CA VAL A 276 -5.25 -13.03 -6.75
C VAL A 276 -5.71 -13.56 -5.39
N HIS A 277 -6.37 -12.74 -4.57
CA HIS A 277 -6.93 -13.22 -3.31
C HIS A 277 -8.05 -14.26 -3.49
N MET A 278 -8.84 -14.17 -4.56
CA MET A 278 -9.88 -15.16 -4.89
C MET A 278 -9.30 -16.48 -5.46
N CYS A 279 -8.10 -16.42 -6.04
CA CYS A 279 -7.39 -17.54 -6.66
C CYS A 279 -5.89 -17.51 -6.27
N PRO A 280 -5.54 -17.85 -5.02
CA PRO A 280 -4.18 -17.65 -4.48
C PRO A 280 -3.10 -18.49 -5.19
N ASP A 281 -3.48 -19.61 -5.79
CA ASP A 281 -2.54 -20.52 -6.46
C ASP A 281 -1.84 -19.88 -7.66
N ILE A 282 -2.40 -18.79 -8.22
CA ILE A 282 -1.89 -18.12 -9.41
C ILE A 282 -0.47 -17.56 -9.21
N ILE A 283 -0.12 -17.06 -8.02
CA ILE A 283 1.19 -16.42 -7.77
C ILE A 283 2.35 -17.42 -7.85
N ASN A 284 2.09 -18.72 -7.66
CA ASN A 284 3.15 -19.72 -7.63
C ASN A 284 3.75 -20.00 -9.02
N TYR A 285 3.05 -19.65 -10.09
CA TYR A 285 3.40 -20.02 -11.47
C TYR A 285 4.07 -18.91 -12.28
N THR A 286 4.27 -17.72 -11.71
CA THR A 286 4.42 -16.48 -12.47
C THR A 286 5.81 -15.83 -12.44
N ARG A 287 6.84 -16.55 -11.99
CA ARG A 287 8.18 -15.97 -11.72
C ARG A 287 8.87 -15.32 -12.92
N ASP A 288 8.44 -15.58 -14.16
CA ASP A 288 9.10 -15.12 -15.39
C ASP A 288 8.20 -14.28 -16.33
N LEU A 289 7.02 -13.83 -15.88
CA LEU A 289 6.13 -13.03 -16.74
C LEU A 289 6.64 -11.58 -16.90
N THR A 290 6.70 -11.12 -18.15
CA THR A 290 6.96 -9.71 -18.48
C THR A 290 5.74 -8.83 -18.19
N SER A 291 5.98 -7.53 -18.01
CA SER A 291 4.96 -6.55 -17.62
C SER A 291 3.80 -6.42 -18.59
N GLU A 292 4.05 -6.61 -19.88
CA GLU A 292 3.05 -6.42 -20.94
C GLU A 292 1.98 -7.52 -20.95
N ASN A 293 2.28 -8.71 -20.40
CA ASN A 293 1.41 -9.88 -20.48
C ASN A 293 0.80 -10.29 -19.14
N PHE A 294 1.14 -9.59 -18.04
CA PHE A 294 0.68 -10.00 -16.71
C PHE A 294 -0.83 -9.93 -16.55
N ASP A 295 -1.46 -8.86 -17.06
CA ASP A 295 -2.90 -8.65 -16.94
C ASP A 295 -3.70 -9.70 -17.73
N ASP A 296 -3.27 -9.99 -18.96
CA ASP A 296 -3.89 -11.01 -19.81
C ASP A 296 -3.74 -12.41 -19.21
N TYR A 297 -2.54 -12.73 -18.71
CA TYR A 297 -2.29 -13.98 -18.00
C TYR A 297 -3.18 -14.12 -16.76
N LEU A 298 -3.24 -13.08 -15.92
CA LEU A 298 -4.04 -13.11 -14.69
C LEU A 298 -5.53 -13.30 -15.01
N VAL A 299 -6.05 -12.57 -15.98
CA VAL A 299 -7.43 -12.72 -16.44
C VAL A 299 -7.67 -14.12 -16.97
N GLY A 300 -6.76 -14.66 -17.78
CA GLY A 300 -6.84 -16.03 -18.32
C GLY A 300 -6.89 -17.10 -17.21
N GLU A 301 -5.95 -17.07 -16.28
CA GLU A 301 -5.84 -18.07 -15.21
C GLU A 301 -7.02 -18.03 -14.24
N VAL A 302 -7.44 -16.84 -13.81
CA VAL A 302 -8.61 -16.67 -12.94
C VAL A 302 -9.86 -17.20 -13.63
N THR A 303 -10.01 -16.89 -14.92
CA THR A 303 -11.17 -17.31 -15.70
C THR A 303 -11.22 -18.82 -15.86
N ASN A 304 -10.09 -19.45 -16.23
CA ASN A 304 -9.98 -20.89 -16.34
C ASN A 304 -10.23 -21.59 -15.00
N THR A 305 -9.71 -21.02 -13.91
CA THR A 305 -9.97 -21.50 -12.55
C THR A 305 -11.46 -21.44 -12.22
N MET A 306 -12.14 -20.35 -12.59
CA MET A 306 -13.57 -20.20 -12.35
C MET A 306 -14.41 -21.17 -13.20
N LEU A 307 -14.05 -21.39 -14.47
CA LEU A 307 -14.70 -22.38 -15.33
C LEU A 307 -14.57 -23.81 -14.76
N ARG A 308 -13.38 -24.18 -14.27
CA ARG A 308 -13.17 -25.47 -13.58
C ARG A 308 -14.03 -25.59 -12.32
N ARG A 309 -14.11 -24.52 -11.52
CA ARG A 309 -15.01 -24.49 -10.35
C ARG A 309 -16.47 -24.70 -10.75
N ILE A 310 -16.94 -24.12 -11.86
CA ILE A 310 -18.31 -24.34 -12.39
C ILE A 310 -18.53 -25.83 -12.72
N ILE A 311 -17.56 -26.49 -13.35
CA ILE A 311 -17.62 -27.93 -13.65
C ILE A 311 -17.75 -28.78 -12.37
N GLU A 312 -16.98 -28.45 -11.34
CA GLU A 312 -16.92 -29.22 -10.08
C GLU A 312 -18.08 -28.92 -9.12
N SER A 313 -18.66 -27.71 -9.19
CA SER A 313 -19.61 -27.22 -8.19
C SER A 313 -21.06 -27.68 -8.39
N GLN A 314 -21.88 -27.51 -7.35
CA GLN A 314 -23.34 -27.49 -7.48
C GLN A 314 -23.83 -26.05 -7.70
N GLU A 315 -25.03 -25.89 -8.24
CA GLU A 315 -25.60 -24.57 -8.51
C GLU A 315 -25.94 -23.87 -7.19
N THR A 316 -25.30 -22.74 -6.92
CA THR A 316 -25.54 -21.94 -5.72
C THR A 316 -25.57 -20.45 -6.05
N THR A 317 -26.31 -19.68 -5.26
CA THR A 317 -26.31 -18.21 -5.33
C THR A 317 -24.92 -17.63 -5.04
N GLU A 318 -24.09 -18.36 -4.29
CA GLU A 318 -22.71 -17.98 -3.98
C GLU A 318 -21.80 -18.07 -5.21
N LEU A 319 -21.88 -19.17 -5.98
CA LEU A 319 -21.16 -19.33 -7.24
C LEU A 319 -21.48 -18.20 -8.22
N GLN A 320 -22.75 -17.86 -8.40
CA GLN A 320 -23.17 -16.77 -9.28
C GLN A 320 -22.59 -15.41 -8.83
N ARG A 321 -22.58 -15.15 -7.50
CA ARG A 321 -21.99 -13.93 -6.93
C ARG A 321 -20.48 -13.86 -7.16
N GLU A 322 -19.77 -14.98 -7.02
CA GLU A 322 -18.33 -15.07 -7.28
C GLU A 322 -18.00 -14.83 -8.76
N ILE A 323 -18.73 -15.48 -9.68
CA ILE A 323 -18.55 -15.27 -11.12
C ILE A 323 -18.78 -13.80 -11.49
N LYS A 324 -19.88 -13.20 -11.02
CA LYS A 324 -20.15 -11.77 -11.24
C LYS A 324 -19.02 -10.89 -10.74
N LYS A 325 -18.49 -11.19 -9.55
CA LYS A 325 -17.37 -10.43 -8.96
C LYS A 325 -16.11 -10.56 -9.82
N VAL A 326 -15.77 -11.78 -10.28
CA VAL A 326 -14.63 -12.01 -11.17
C VAL A 326 -14.79 -11.22 -12.47
N LEU A 327 -15.94 -11.32 -13.14
CA LEU A 327 -16.20 -10.59 -14.38
C LEU A 327 -16.01 -9.08 -14.21
N ASN A 328 -16.61 -8.50 -13.16
CA ASN A 328 -16.46 -7.08 -12.85
C ASN A 328 -15.01 -6.66 -12.56
N LEU A 329 -14.19 -7.55 -11.99
CA LEU A 329 -12.78 -7.27 -11.70
C LEU A 329 -11.94 -7.41 -12.96
N CYS A 330 -12.19 -8.42 -13.80
CA CYS A 330 -11.52 -8.59 -15.09
C CYS A 330 -11.78 -7.38 -16.02
N GLU A 331 -12.99 -6.84 -16.04
CA GLU A 331 -13.32 -5.62 -16.82
C GLU A 331 -12.52 -4.39 -16.38
N LYS A 332 -12.11 -4.30 -15.11
CA LYS A 332 -11.28 -3.19 -14.61
C LYS A 332 -9.81 -3.34 -14.98
N ILE A 333 -9.37 -4.54 -15.36
CA ILE A 333 -7.97 -4.87 -15.66
C ILE A 333 -7.76 -4.84 -17.16
N SER A 334 -8.56 -5.60 -17.89
CA SER A 334 -8.53 -5.68 -19.34
C SER A 334 -9.60 -4.75 -19.92
N SER A 335 -9.23 -3.49 -20.16
CA SER A 335 -10.07 -2.58 -20.93
C SER A 335 -10.01 -2.85 -22.44
N PHE A 336 -9.04 -3.64 -22.93
CA PHE A 336 -8.75 -3.77 -24.36
C PHE A 336 -8.73 -5.20 -24.93
N ILE A 337 -8.54 -6.27 -24.13
CA ILE A 337 -8.35 -7.64 -24.65
C ILE A 337 -9.32 -8.62 -23.98
N ARG A 338 -10.39 -9.00 -24.69
CA ARG A 338 -11.29 -10.08 -24.26
C ARG A 338 -10.69 -11.42 -24.67
N THR A 339 -10.17 -12.18 -23.72
CA THR A 339 -9.78 -13.57 -23.97
C THR A 339 -11.02 -14.41 -24.29
N GLU A 340 -10.86 -15.44 -25.12
CA GLU A 340 -11.94 -16.39 -25.44
C GLU A 340 -12.49 -17.06 -24.17
N SER A 341 -11.60 -17.36 -23.20
CA SER A 341 -12.00 -17.89 -21.90
C SER A 341 -12.90 -16.92 -21.13
N LEU A 342 -12.61 -15.61 -21.16
CA LEU A 342 -13.41 -14.60 -20.47
C LEU A 342 -14.79 -14.48 -21.11
N GLN A 343 -14.85 -14.54 -22.44
CA GLN A 343 -16.12 -14.56 -23.18
C GLN A 343 -16.94 -15.80 -22.84
N LEU A 344 -16.31 -16.98 -22.76
CA LEU A 344 -16.98 -18.21 -22.33
C LEU A 344 -17.55 -18.09 -20.91
N LEU A 345 -16.78 -17.55 -19.96
CA LEU A 345 -17.26 -17.33 -18.59
C LEU A 345 -18.43 -16.35 -18.54
N GLN A 346 -18.40 -15.28 -19.35
CA GLN A 346 -19.53 -14.35 -19.48
C GLN A 346 -20.78 -15.05 -20.04
N ILE A 347 -20.64 -15.90 -21.05
CA ILE A 347 -21.76 -16.69 -21.61
C ILE A 347 -22.33 -17.61 -20.53
N CYS A 348 -21.48 -18.34 -19.81
CA CYS A 348 -21.91 -19.22 -18.73
C CYS A 348 -22.68 -18.44 -17.64
N TYR A 349 -22.20 -17.25 -17.27
CA TYR A 349 -22.87 -16.38 -16.32
C TYR A 349 -24.24 -15.89 -16.83
N ASP A 350 -24.32 -15.44 -18.10
CA ASP A 350 -25.57 -14.98 -18.71
C ASP A 350 -26.62 -16.10 -18.77
N LEU A 351 -26.18 -17.35 -19.04
CA LEU A 351 -27.05 -18.53 -19.01
C LEU A 351 -27.54 -18.85 -17.58
N LEU A 352 -26.64 -18.83 -16.57
CA LEU A 352 -27.01 -19.03 -15.17
C LEU A 352 -28.00 -17.98 -14.66
N LEU A 353 -27.85 -16.72 -15.08
CA LEU A 353 -28.75 -15.62 -14.70
C LEU A 353 -30.19 -15.81 -15.17
N THR A 354 -30.43 -16.66 -16.17
CA THR A 354 -31.79 -16.93 -16.64
C THR A 354 -32.65 -17.63 -15.59
N GLU A 355 -32.05 -18.31 -14.60
CA GLU A 355 -32.71 -19.18 -13.60
C GLU A 355 -33.51 -20.34 -14.23
N LEU A 356 -33.49 -20.47 -15.56
CA LEU A 356 -34.25 -21.44 -16.34
C LEU A 356 -33.34 -22.53 -16.93
N ILE A 357 -32.05 -22.22 -17.07
CA ILE A 357 -31.01 -23.16 -17.51
C ILE A 357 -30.30 -23.70 -16.29
N GLN A 358 -30.44 -25.01 -16.06
CA GLN A 358 -29.73 -25.70 -14.98
C GLN A 358 -28.22 -25.75 -15.25
N LEU A 359 -27.44 -25.89 -14.18
CA LEU A 359 -25.97 -26.00 -14.28
C LEU A 359 -25.47 -27.14 -15.18
N LYS A 360 -26.18 -28.26 -15.29
CA LYS A 360 -25.70 -29.45 -16.03
C LYS A 360 -25.41 -29.15 -17.52
N PRO A 361 -26.35 -28.60 -18.32
CA PRO A 361 -26.06 -28.14 -19.68
C PRO A 361 -24.86 -27.18 -19.77
N ILE A 362 -24.69 -26.28 -18.79
CA ILE A 362 -23.59 -25.31 -18.77
C ILE A 362 -22.24 -26.02 -18.59
N LYS A 363 -22.18 -27.07 -17.78
CA LYS A 363 -20.96 -27.89 -17.65
C LYS A 363 -20.59 -28.59 -18.96
N GLU A 364 -21.58 -28.98 -19.76
CA GLU A 364 -21.36 -29.67 -21.03
C GLU A 364 -20.72 -28.73 -22.07
N ILE A 365 -21.20 -27.48 -22.18
CA ILE A 365 -20.58 -26.50 -23.10
C ILE A 365 -19.18 -26.07 -22.69
N ILE A 366 -18.88 -26.00 -21.38
CA ILE A 366 -17.50 -25.72 -20.93
C ILE A 366 -16.57 -26.85 -21.37
N LYS A 367 -17.00 -28.12 -21.20
CA LYS A 367 -16.21 -29.28 -21.63
C LYS A 367 -15.98 -29.33 -23.14
N ILE A 368 -16.98 -28.97 -23.95
CA ILE A 368 -16.83 -28.87 -25.40
C ILE A 368 -15.76 -27.83 -25.76
N GLY A 369 -15.78 -26.68 -25.08
CA GLY A 369 -14.78 -25.64 -25.27
C GLY A 369 -13.35 -26.04 -24.85
N GLU A 370 -13.19 -27.03 -23.95
CA GLU A 370 -11.88 -27.58 -23.58
C GLU A 370 -11.38 -28.66 -24.55
N THR A 371 -12.27 -29.40 -25.21
CA THR A 371 -11.91 -30.52 -26.10
C THR A 371 -11.64 -30.11 -27.54
N ASP A 372 -12.25 -29.02 -27.99
CA ASP A 372 -12.13 -28.55 -29.37
C ASP A 372 -10.91 -27.64 -29.55
N ASP A 373 -10.36 -27.61 -30.78
CA ASP A 373 -9.28 -26.69 -31.16
C ASP A 373 -9.66 -25.20 -31.03
N LYS A 374 -10.96 -24.91 -30.91
CA LYS A 374 -11.53 -23.57 -30.72
C LYS A 374 -12.64 -23.61 -29.70
N ILE A 375 -12.60 -22.70 -28.74
CA ILE A 375 -13.61 -22.60 -27.67
C ILE A 375 -15.03 -22.41 -28.25
N PHE A 376 -15.17 -21.63 -29.32
CA PHE A 376 -16.45 -21.35 -30.00
C PHE A 376 -16.62 -22.16 -31.28
N SER A 377 -16.61 -23.49 -31.16
CA SER A 377 -16.84 -24.40 -32.29
C SER A 377 -18.30 -24.39 -32.77
N THR A 378 -18.55 -24.97 -33.94
CA THR A 378 -19.93 -25.17 -34.44
C THR A 378 -20.75 -26.06 -33.51
N GLN A 379 -20.11 -27.04 -32.86
CA GLN A 379 -20.72 -27.90 -31.86
C GLN A 379 -21.11 -27.09 -30.61
N PHE A 380 -20.20 -26.24 -30.11
CA PHE A 380 -20.50 -25.34 -29.00
C PHE A 380 -21.73 -24.46 -29.29
N ILE A 381 -21.74 -23.80 -30.46
CA ILE A 381 -22.84 -22.92 -30.88
C ILE A 381 -24.17 -23.70 -30.95
N HIS A 382 -24.14 -24.90 -31.53
CA HIS A 382 -25.33 -25.76 -31.62
C HIS A 382 -25.92 -26.07 -30.24
N GLU A 383 -25.09 -26.50 -29.29
CA GLU A 383 -25.53 -26.84 -27.93
C GLU A 383 -26.14 -25.63 -27.19
N VAL A 384 -25.54 -24.44 -27.31
CA VAL A 384 -26.10 -23.22 -26.71
C VAL A 384 -27.48 -22.89 -27.31
N PHE A 385 -27.66 -23.05 -28.63
CA PHE A 385 -28.97 -22.85 -29.26
C PHE A 385 -30.00 -23.91 -28.88
N GLU A 386 -29.60 -25.16 -28.67
CA GLU A 386 -30.49 -26.21 -28.17
C GLU A 386 -30.98 -25.92 -26.75
N MET A 387 -30.11 -25.43 -25.86
CA MET A 387 -30.54 -24.96 -24.52
C MET A 387 -31.63 -23.90 -24.64
N PHE A 388 -31.47 -22.94 -25.56
CA PHE A 388 -32.44 -21.89 -25.81
C PHE A 388 -33.76 -22.34 -26.44
N ARG A 389 -33.76 -23.46 -27.18
CA ARG A 389 -34.97 -24.06 -27.79
C ARG A 389 -35.77 -24.88 -26.78
N ASN A 390 -35.08 -25.53 -25.85
CA ASN A 390 -35.67 -26.37 -24.81
C ASN A 390 -36.42 -25.57 -23.73
N ILE A 391 -36.36 -24.24 -23.75
CA ILE A 391 -37.13 -23.37 -22.85
C ILE A 391 -38.41 -22.92 -23.54
N GLU A 392 -39.56 -23.13 -22.88
CA GLU A 392 -40.88 -22.79 -23.43
C GLU A 392 -40.99 -21.30 -23.84
N PRO A 393 -41.74 -20.97 -24.91
CA PRO A 393 -41.85 -19.61 -25.47
C PRO A 393 -42.50 -18.58 -24.53
N LYS A 394 -43.09 -19.03 -23.42
CA LYS A 394 -43.61 -18.16 -22.37
C LYS A 394 -42.60 -18.08 -21.24
N GLN A 395 -41.51 -17.32 -21.36
CA GLN A 395 -40.96 -16.58 -20.21
C GLN A 395 -39.74 -15.68 -20.49
N THR A 396 -39.87 -14.47 -19.91
CA THR A 396 -38.86 -13.56 -19.33
C THR A 396 -37.87 -12.83 -20.24
N ASN A 397 -37.80 -11.50 -20.04
CA ASN A 397 -36.78 -10.60 -20.57
C ASN A 397 -35.34 -11.11 -20.38
N LYS A 398 -35.08 -11.93 -19.35
CA LYS A 398 -33.78 -12.52 -19.03
C LYS A 398 -33.24 -13.44 -20.13
N ILE A 399 -34.08 -14.30 -20.72
CA ILE A 399 -33.66 -15.19 -21.82
C ILE A 399 -33.39 -14.41 -23.10
N THR A 400 -34.25 -13.43 -23.40
CA THR A 400 -34.05 -12.55 -24.55
C THR A 400 -32.71 -11.81 -24.44
N PHE A 401 -32.38 -11.32 -23.25
CA PHE A 401 -31.07 -10.71 -22.97
C PHE A 401 -29.92 -11.70 -23.18
N ALA A 402 -29.99 -12.91 -22.61
CA ALA A 402 -28.95 -13.92 -22.78
C ALA A 402 -28.72 -14.30 -24.25
N LYS A 403 -29.79 -14.43 -25.05
CA LYS A 403 -29.73 -14.66 -26.50
C LYS A 403 -29.05 -13.52 -27.24
N GLN A 404 -29.43 -12.28 -26.95
CA GLN A 404 -28.84 -11.09 -27.58
C GLN A 404 -27.37 -10.93 -27.20
N SER A 405 -27.02 -11.12 -25.93
CA SER A 405 -25.65 -11.09 -25.42
C SER A 405 -24.78 -12.13 -26.11
N PHE A 406 -25.29 -13.35 -26.30
CA PHE A 406 -24.58 -14.42 -26.99
C PHE A 406 -24.30 -14.11 -28.47
N VAL A 407 -25.26 -13.52 -29.19
CA VAL A 407 -25.08 -13.17 -30.62
C VAL A 407 -24.13 -11.98 -30.83
N MET A 408 -24.02 -11.10 -29.83
CA MET A 408 -23.17 -9.90 -29.90
C MET A 408 -21.69 -10.17 -29.56
N LYS A 409 -21.39 -11.32 -28.94
CA LYS A 409 -20.05 -11.79 -28.61
C LYS A 409 -19.57 -12.72 -29.71
#